data_AF-A0A834YUK0-F1
#
_entry.id   AF-A0A834YUK0-F1
#
_cell.length_a   1.000
_cell.length_b   1.000
_cell.length_c   1.000
_cell.angle_alpha   90.00
_cell.angle_beta   90.00
_cell.angle_gamma   90.00
#
_symmetry.space_group_name_H-M   'P 1'
#
loop_
_entity.id
_entity.type
_entity.pdbx_description
1 polymer ?
#
loop_
_entity_poly.entity_id
_entity_poly.type
_entity_poly.pdbx_seq_one_letter_code
_entity_poly.pdbx_strand_id
1 'polypeptide(L)'
;MLQIKPGLSAYASNPQLAADSLQSLLDQAESVVPKELHHKTPVRVGATAGLRALEGDTSDRILQAVRDVLEDKSALKSKPDWVTVLDGAQEGAFQWVCCAKLS
;
A
#
# COMPACT_ATOMS: atom_id res chain seq x y z
N MET A 1 5.46 -5.28 -13.38
CA MET A 1 4.83 -4.77 -12.14
C MET A 1 4.06 -5.91 -11.50
N LEU A 2 4.21 -6.10 -10.19
CA LEU A 2 3.42 -7.06 -9.43
C LEU A 2 2.09 -6.39 -9.11
N GLN A 3 1.01 -6.90 -9.70
CA GLN A 3 -0.34 -6.44 -9.43
C GLN A 3 -1.07 -7.57 -8.74
N ILE A 4 -1.40 -7.39 -7.45
CA ILE A 4 -2.25 -8.36 -6.75
C ILE A 4 -3.70 -8.07 -7.13
N LYS A 5 -4.40 -9.12 -7.57
CA LYS A 5 -5.84 -9.15 -7.75
C LYS A 5 -6.40 -10.23 -6.80
N PRO A 6 -7.50 -9.97 -6.10
CA PRO A 6 -8.31 -8.75 -6.15
C PRO A 6 -7.68 -7.57 -5.37
N GLY A 7 -8.08 -6.34 -5.69
CA GLY A 7 -7.59 -5.13 -5.02
C GLY A 7 -8.15 -4.97 -3.61
N LEU A 8 -7.60 -4.03 -2.82
CA LEU A 8 -7.96 -3.80 -1.41
C LEU A 8 -9.47 -3.58 -1.19
N SER A 9 -10.17 -2.99 -2.16
CA SER A 9 -11.63 -2.77 -2.10
C SER A 9 -12.46 -4.06 -2.11
N ALA A 10 -11.93 -5.17 -2.63
CA ALA A 10 -12.62 -6.46 -2.59
C ALA A 10 -12.64 -7.08 -1.18
N TYR A 11 -11.80 -6.57 -0.28
CA TYR A 11 -11.69 -7.01 1.10
C TYR A 11 -12.44 -6.07 2.07
N ALA A 12 -13.41 -5.29 1.57
CA ALA A 12 -14.23 -4.40 2.38
C ALA A 12 -14.81 -5.08 3.64
N SER A 13 -15.21 -6.35 3.53
CA SER A 13 -15.74 -7.12 4.66
C SER A 13 -14.67 -7.64 5.64
N ASN A 14 -13.39 -7.67 5.25
CA ASN A 14 -12.28 -8.22 6.04
C ASN A 14 -10.99 -7.39 5.91
N PRO A 15 -10.83 -6.31 6.68
CA PRO A 15 -9.67 -5.41 6.59
C PRO A 15 -8.31 -6.08 6.84
N GLN A 16 -8.26 -7.07 7.74
CA GLN A 16 -7.02 -7.84 7.99
C GLN A 16 -6.57 -8.62 6.76
N LEU A 17 -7.51 -9.23 6.03
CA LEU A 17 -7.23 -10.00 4.83
C LEU A 17 -6.73 -9.10 3.70
N ALA A 18 -7.21 -7.85 3.66
CA ALA A 18 -6.69 -6.80 2.80
C ALA A 18 -5.20 -6.52 3.09
N ALA A 19 -4.85 -6.38 4.37
CA ALA A 19 -3.49 -6.08 4.80
C ALA A 19 -2.54 -7.29 4.59
N ASP A 20 -2.98 -8.51 4.91
CA ASP A 20 -2.20 -9.73 4.64
C ASP A 20 -1.96 -9.97 3.15
N SER A 21 -2.87 -9.52 2.27
CA SER A 21 -2.63 -9.57 0.83
C SER A 21 -1.43 -8.72 0.38
N LEU A 22 -1.11 -7.65 1.12
CA LEU A 22 0.05 -6.80 0.85
C LEU A 22 1.37 -7.43 1.32
N GLN A 23 1.32 -8.42 2.21
CA GLN A 23 2.52 -9.08 2.74
C GLN A 23 3.40 -9.62 1.61
N SER A 24 2.79 -10.28 0.61
CA SER A 24 3.55 -10.83 -0.52
C SER A 24 4.23 -9.76 -1.38
N LEU A 25 3.70 -8.52 -1.41
CA LEU A 25 4.36 -7.40 -2.07
C LEU A 25 5.51 -6.84 -1.22
N LEU A 26 5.34 -6.81 0.10
CA LEU A 26 6.38 -6.37 1.03
C LEU A 26 7.58 -7.31 1.03
N ASP A 27 7.36 -8.62 1.12
CA ASP A 27 8.42 -9.62 1.02
C ASP A 27 9.24 -9.46 -0.27
N GLN A 28 8.57 -9.19 -1.39
CA GLN A 28 9.26 -8.96 -2.67
C GLN A 28 10.02 -7.64 -2.68
N ALA A 29 9.45 -6.56 -2.13
CA ALA A 29 10.15 -5.29 -1.99
C ALA A 29 11.41 -5.44 -1.12
N GLU A 30 11.31 -6.17 -0.01
CA GLU A 30 12.43 -6.46 0.89
C GLU A 30 13.48 -7.38 0.28
N SER A 31 13.07 -8.33 -0.57
CA SER A 31 14.00 -9.18 -1.31
C SER A 31 14.82 -8.41 -2.35
N VAL A 32 14.31 -7.29 -2.86
CA VAL A 32 15.02 -6.45 -3.84
C VAL A 32 15.95 -5.46 -3.14
N VAL A 33 15.56 -4.96 -1.97
CA VAL A 33 16.36 -3.99 -1.21
C VAL A 33 17.41 -4.75 -0.39
N PRO A 34 18.70 -4.37 -0.44
CA PRO A 34 19.71 -4.92 0.45
C PRO A 34 19.33 -4.73 1.92
N LYS A 35 19.54 -5.74 2.78
CA LYS A 35 19.15 -5.71 4.21
C LYS A 35 19.69 -4.49 4.96
N GLU A 36 20.90 -4.07 4.64
CA GLU A 36 21.53 -2.88 5.23
C GLU A 36 20.80 -1.56 4.90
N LEU A 37 20.02 -1.53 3.83
CA LEU A 37 19.26 -0.37 3.39
C LEU A 37 17.79 -0.41 3.81
N HIS A 38 17.29 -1.53 4.35
CA HIS A 38 15.88 -1.68 4.73
C HIS A 38 15.39 -0.52 5.61
N HIS A 39 16.09 -0.23 6.71
CA HIS A 39 15.75 0.86 7.64
C HIS A 39 15.87 2.29 7.04
N LYS A 40 16.50 2.44 5.88
CA LYS A 40 16.63 3.72 5.16
C LYS A 40 15.64 3.84 4.01
N THR A 41 15.14 2.72 3.51
CA THR A 41 14.27 2.67 2.33
C THR A 41 12.83 2.95 2.74
N PRO A 42 12.24 4.08 2.31
CA PRO A 42 10.87 4.42 2.64
C PRO A 42 9.88 3.57 1.84
N VAL A 43 8.89 2.98 2.52
CA VAL A 43 7.74 2.34 1.90
C VAL A 43 6.50 3.23 2.07
N ARG A 44 5.74 3.42 0.99
CA ARG A 44 4.52 4.24 0.97
C ARG A 44 3.39 3.46 0.31
N VAL A 45 2.19 3.56 0.84
CA VAL A 45 1.00 2.91 0.30
C VAL A 45 -0.03 3.98 -0.03
N GLY A 46 -0.40 4.04 -1.31
CA GLY A 46 -1.46 4.90 -1.81
C GLY A 46 -2.67 4.07 -2.18
N ALA A 47 -3.80 4.33 -1.51
CA ALA A 47 -5.08 3.76 -1.90
C ALA A 47 -5.77 4.64 -2.94
N THR A 48 -6.31 4.03 -3.98
CA THR A 48 -6.96 4.72 -5.12
C THR A 48 -8.48 4.78 -4.96
N ALA A 49 -9.17 5.36 -5.96
CA ALA A 49 -10.62 5.56 -5.98
C ALA A 49 -11.47 4.36 -5.52
N GLY A 50 -11.01 3.11 -5.75
CA GLY A 50 -11.71 1.91 -5.31
C GLY A 50 -11.85 1.77 -3.78
N LEU A 51 -10.86 2.24 -3.01
CA LEU A 51 -10.93 2.24 -1.55
C LEU A 51 -11.76 3.42 -1.03
N ARG A 52 -11.69 4.58 -1.71
CA ARG A 52 -12.51 5.76 -1.41
C ARG A 52 -14.01 5.51 -1.59
N ALA A 53 -14.38 4.62 -2.52
CA ALA A 53 -15.76 4.26 -2.79
C ALA A 53 -16.39 3.35 -1.72
N LEU A 54 -15.62 2.90 -0.71
CA LEU A 54 -16.16 2.11 0.39
C LEU A 54 -16.95 2.99 1.36
N GLU A 55 -18.08 2.47 1.84
CA GLU A 55 -18.97 3.21 2.74
C GLU A 55 -18.47 3.18 4.19
N GLY A 56 -18.77 4.27 4.91
CA GLY A 56 -18.47 4.42 6.34
C GLY A 56 -16.97 4.44 6.65
N ASP A 57 -16.59 3.81 7.77
CA ASP A 57 -15.22 3.76 8.30
C ASP A 57 -14.38 2.62 7.67
N THR A 58 -14.91 1.92 6.67
CA THR A 58 -14.27 0.72 6.10
C THR A 58 -12.91 1.03 5.48
N SER A 59 -12.80 2.15 4.77
CA SER A 59 -11.55 2.61 4.17
C SER A 59 -10.49 2.88 5.25
N ASP A 60 -10.85 3.61 6.30
CA ASP A 60 -9.97 3.92 7.43
C ASP A 60 -9.50 2.67 8.16
N ARG A 61 -10.38 1.69 8.38
CA ARG A 61 -10.03 0.40 8.98
C ARG A 61 -9.04 -0.40 8.14
N ILE A 62 -9.17 -0.37 6.81
CA ILE A 62 -8.21 -1.02 5.90
C ILE A 62 -6.87 -0.30 5.96
N LEU A 63 -6.85 1.04 5.87
CA LEU A 63 -5.63 1.83 5.95
C LEU A 63 -4.91 1.60 7.28
N GLN A 64 -5.67 1.49 8.38
CA GLN A 64 -5.11 1.19 9.69
C GLN A 64 -4.48 -0.19 9.72
N ALA A 65 -5.18 -1.23 9.23
CA ALA A 65 -4.61 -2.58 9.15
C ALA A 65 -3.34 -2.62 8.27
N VAL A 66 -3.27 -1.82 7.20
CA VAL A 66 -2.07 -1.68 6.38
C VAL A 66 -0.93 -1.01 7.14
N ARG A 67 -1.20 0.03 7.94
CA ARG A 67 -0.19 0.66 8.81
C ARG A 67 0.36 -0.35 9.81
N ASP A 68 -0.51 -1.13 10.45
CA ASP A 68 -0.11 -2.15 11.42
C ASP A 68 0.79 -3.22 10.77
N VAL A 69 0.45 -3.69 9.56
CA VAL A 69 1.30 -4.65 8.82
C VAL A 69 2.65 -4.06 8.42
N LEU A 70 2.69 -2.79 7.99
CA LEU A 70 3.95 -2.13 7.64
C LEU A 70 4.85 -1.87 8.85
N GLU A 71 4.28 -1.75 10.04
CA GLU A 71 5.02 -1.56 11.28
C GLU A 71 5.49 -2.89 11.88
N ASP A 72 4.61 -3.90 11.89
CA ASP A 72 4.87 -5.21 12.52
C ASP A 72 5.69 -6.15 11.62
N LYS A 73 5.41 -6.15 10.32
CA LYS A 73 5.91 -7.18 9.39
C LYS A 73 6.96 -6.70 8.39
N SER A 74 7.26 -5.39 8.31
CA SER A 74 8.26 -4.88 7.39
C SER A 74 9.49 -4.27 8.10
N ALA A 75 10.67 -4.59 7.60
CA ALA A 75 11.94 -3.97 7.96
C ALA A 75 12.17 -2.64 7.21
N LEU A 76 11.33 -2.31 6.22
CA LEU A 76 11.37 -1.05 5.50
C LEU A 76 10.90 0.11 6.38
N LYS A 77 11.41 1.30 6.11
CA LYS A 77 11.01 2.50 6.84
C LYS A 77 9.57 2.86 6.49
N SER A 78 8.66 2.76 7.45
CA SER A 78 7.26 3.16 7.33
C SER A 78 6.94 4.36 8.24
N LYS A 79 5.89 5.10 7.90
CA LYS A 79 5.28 6.14 8.76
C LYS A 79 3.76 6.13 8.57
N PRO A 80 2.97 6.47 9.59
CA PRO A 80 1.52 6.53 9.48
C PRO A 80 1.03 7.44 8.35
N ASP A 81 1.65 8.62 8.20
CA ASP A 81 1.35 9.60 7.14
C ASP A 81 1.71 9.13 5.72
N TRP A 82 2.41 8.01 5.57
CA TRP A 82 2.77 7.44 4.27
C TRP A 82 1.78 6.40 3.77
N VAL A 83 0.74 6.13 4.56
CA VAL A 83 -0.41 5.32 4.20
C VAL A 83 -1.61 6.24 4.09
N THR A 84 -1.94 6.63 2.86
CA THR A 84 -2.99 7.62 2.58
C THR A 84 -3.87 7.18 1.41
N VAL A 85 -5.12 7.65 1.44
CA VAL A 85 -5.94 7.69 0.22
C VAL A 85 -5.38 8.80 -0.66
N LEU A 86 -5.08 8.47 -1.92
CA LEU A 86 -4.69 9.44 -2.93
C LEU A 86 -5.95 10.09 -3.47
N ASP A 87 -5.98 11.43 -3.48
CA ASP A 87 -7.03 12.15 -4.21
C ASP A 87 -6.78 12.05 -5.73
N GLY A 88 -7.80 12.22 -6.57
CA GLY A 88 -7.71 11.98 -8.02
C GLY A 88 -6.62 12.80 -8.72
N ALA A 89 -6.28 13.97 -8.19
CA ALA A 89 -5.15 14.78 -8.64
C ALA A 89 -3.77 14.14 -8.31
N GLN A 90 -3.66 13.46 -7.16
CA GLN A 90 -2.46 12.73 -6.76
C GLN A 90 -2.34 11.37 -7.45
N GLU A 91 -3.46 10.72 -7.81
CA GLU A 91 -3.44 9.52 -8.65
C GLU A 91 -2.74 9.79 -9.99
N GLY A 92 -2.99 10.97 -10.60
CA GLY A 92 -2.30 11.40 -11.82
C GLY A 92 -0.81 11.71 -11.62
N ALA A 93 -0.43 12.33 -10.49
CA ALA A 93 0.96 12.67 -10.19
C ALA A 93 1.81 11.46 -9.78
N PHE A 94 1.25 10.53 -9.00
CA PHE A 94 1.91 9.27 -8.64
C PHE A 94 1.85 8.24 -9.76
N GLN A 95 0.85 8.24 -10.65
CA GLN A 95 1.00 7.59 -11.95
C GLN A 95 2.17 8.20 -12.70
N TRP A 96 2.44 9.50 -12.64
CA TRP A 96 3.62 10.05 -13.36
C TRP A 96 4.97 9.67 -12.73
N VAL A 97 5.05 9.48 -11.42
CA VAL A 97 6.27 9.04 -10.71
C VAL A 97 6.42 7.50 -10.70
N CYS A 98 5.33 6.75 -10.82
CA CYS A 98 5.31 5.28 -10.90
C CYS A 98 5.18 4.75 -12.35
N CYS A 99 4.75 5.59 -13.30
CA CYS A 99 4.84 5.35 -14.74
C CYS A 99 6.13 5.95 -15.28
N ALA A 100 7.21 5.20 -15.11
CA ALA A 100 8.06 5.01 -16.29
C ALA A 100 7.18 4.32 -17.34
N LYS A 101 6.69 5.14 -18.27
CA LYS A 101 5.93 4.76 -19.45
C LYS A 101 6.62 3.58 -20.15
N LEU A 102 5.93 2.47 -20.28
CA LEU A 102 6.26 1.47 -21.30
C LEU A 102 4.98 1.20 -22.08
N SER A 103 5.00 1.71 -23.32
CA SER A 103 4.09 1.34 -24.41
C SER A 103 4.08 -0.16 -24.65
#